data_AF-A0A3D2YF17-F1
#
_entry.id   AF-A0A3D2YF17-F1
#
_cell.length_a   1.000
_cell.length_b   1.000
_cell.length_c   1.000
_cell.angle_alpha   90.00
_cell.angle_beta   90.00
_cell.angle_gamma   90.00
#
_symmetry.space_group_name_H-M   'P 1'
#
loop_
_entity.id
_entity.type
_entity.pdbx_description
1 polymer ?
#
loop_
_entity_poly.entity_id
_entity_poly.type
_entity_poly.pdbx_seq_one_letter_code
_entity_poly.pdbx_strand_id
1 'polypeptide(L)'
;MGKRWCAALLCAVLVCSMTGCGDFLDREWYEVKDHSPTYYEGEGRDVLRADTYQDLVNNILILVGNHAESGTIWLYYAQEGLDAAEAAEKASREVEKDTPMGSYAVSYIQYTVDDTARNYSEIVVTIGYKRTEKEIINMVHATNVSALHDLLSDAAAEGKTSLVVQLSAFEGQSYQVRQAVAQVQAAVGGSGWTTNFYPNADNPGVVEIIMR
;
A
#
# COMPACT_ATOMS: atom_id res chain seq x y z
N MET A 1 12.43 42.22 -62.62
CA MET A 1 13.12 41.91 -61.36
C MET A 1 12.24 41.34 -60.24
N GLY A 2 10.89 41.26 -60.37
CA GLY A 2 10.01 40.80 -59.27
C GLY A 2 9.89 39.28 -59.02
N LYS A 3 10.11 38.43 -60.04
CA LYS A 3 9.84 36.98 -59.94
C LYS A 3 10.86 36.19 -59.09
N ARG A 4 12.11 36.69 -59.00
CA ARG A 4 13.20 36.05 -58.21
C ARG A 4 13.10 36.37 -56.71
N TRP A 5 12.48 37.49 -56.37
CA TRP A 5 12.30 37.93 -54.99
C TRP A 5 11.11 37.23 -54.31
N CYS A 6 10.03 36.95 -55.06
CA CYS A 6 8.92 36.15 -54.56
C CYS A 6 9.33 34.71 -54.21
N ALA A 7 10.21 34.08 -54.98
CA ALA A 7 10.70 32.73 -54.70
C ALA A 7 11.60 32.68 -53.44
N ALA A 8 12.44 33.71 -53.24
CA ALA A 8 13.28 33.80 -52.05
C ALA A 8 12.46 34.04 -50.77
N LEU A 9 11.42 34.87 -50.84
CA LEU A 9 10.50 35.10 -49.72
C LEU A 9 9.66 33.85 -49.37
N LEU A 10 9.23 33.07 -50.37
CA LEU A 10 8.49 31.83 -50.13
C LEU A 10 9.35 30.75 -49.48
N CYS A 11 10.62 30.63 -49.88
CA CYS A 11 11.57 29.71 -49.24
C CYS A 11 11.91 30.13 -47.81
N ALA A 12 12.04 31.44 -47.52
CA ALA A 12 12.28 31.92 -46.16
C ALA A 12 11.11 31.63 -45.21
N VAL A 13 9.86 31.78 -45.69
CA VAL A 13 8.66 31.47 -44.90
C VAL A 13 8.52 29.96 -44.65
N LEU A 14 8.86 29.12 -45.63
CA LEU A 14 8.86 27.65 -45.49
C LEU A 14 9.94 27.14 -44.51
N VAL A 15 11.11 27.78 -44.46
CA VAL A 15 12.17 27.39 -43.51
C VAL A 15 11.82 27.81 -42.07
N CYS A 16 11.17 28.96 -41.89
CA CYS A 16 10.70 29.40 -40.56
C CYS A 16 9.47 28.64 -40.04
N SER A 17 8.75 27.90 -40.90
CA SER A 17 7.63 27.05 -40.47
C SER A 17 8.03 25.59 -40.19
N MET A 18 9.33 25.27 -40.32
CA MET A 18 9.90 23.96 -39.97
C MET A 18 10.66 23.94 -38.63
N THR A 19 10.68 25.05 -37.87
CA THR A 19 11.04 24.97 -36.45
C THR A 19 9.88 24.31 -35.73
N GLY A 20 9.99 23.00 -35.57
CA GLY A 20 8.98 22.12 -35.01
C GLY A 20 8.47 22.63 -33.66
N CYS A 21 7.23 22.26 -33.37
CA CYS A 21 6.51 22.49 -32.12
C CYS A 21 7.20 21.83 -30.90
N GLY A 22 8.44 22.19 -30.60
CA GLY A 22 9.21 21.69 -29.45
C GLY A 22 8.78 22.32 -28.13
N ASP A 23 8.33 23.58 -28.16
CA ASP A 23 8.02 24.35 -26.96
C ASP A 23 6.59 24.15 -26.42
N PHE A 24 5.79 23.24 -27.01
CA PHE A 24 4.43 22.93 -26.53
C PHE A 24 4.32 21.55 -25.83
N LEU A 25 5.46 20.95 -25.49
CA LEU A 25 5.49 19.72 -24.71
C LEU A 25 6.41 19.90 -23.50
N ASP A 26 6.00 20.79 -22.58
CA ASP A 26 6.35 20.61 -21.17
C ASP A 26 5.66 19.33 -20.69
N ARG A 27 6.26 18.18 -21.03
CA ARG A 27 5.98 16.95 -20.31
C ARG A 27 6.73 17.05 -19.00
N GLU A 28 6.00 17.31 -17.93
CA GLU A 28 6.39 16.80 -16.63
C GLU A 28 6.55 15.28 -16.77
N TRP A 29 7.80 14.84 -16.88
CA TRP A 29 8.15 13.44 -16.73
C TRP A 29 7.96 13.12 -15.26
N TYR A 30 6.77 12.66 -14.88
CA TYR A 30 6.65 11.87 -13.67
C TYR A 30 7.14 10.47 -14.03
N GLU A 31 8.25 10.06 -13.43
CA GLU A 31 8.68 8.68 -13.46
C GLU A 31 7.70 7.91 -12.56
N VAL A 32 6.80 7.13 -13.16
CA VAL A 32 6.17 6.03 -12.41
C VAL A 32 7.27 5.01 -12.23
N LYS A 33 7.97 5.08 -11.10
CA LYS A 33 8.71 3.92 -10.62
C LYS A 33 7.68 2.81 -10.46
N ASP A 34 7.96 1.65 -11.03
CA ASP A 34 7.24 0.44 -10.67
C ASP A 34 7.16 0.38 -9.14
N HIS A 35 6.02 -0.04 -8.60
CA HIS A 35 5.92 -0.43 -7.19
C HIS A 35 6.86 -1.61 -7.01
N SER A 36 8.15 -1.32 -6.80
CA SER A 36 9.23 -2.28 -6.88
C SER A 36 8.93 -3.44 -5.95
N PRO A 37 8.58 -4.62 -6.47
CA PRO A 37 8.74 -5.84 -5.73
C PRO A 37 10.05 -6.41 -6.27
N THR A 38 11.18 -5.68 -6.18
CA THR A 38 12.45 -6.39 -6.36
C THR A 38 12.71 -7.21 -5.11
N TYR A 39 11.98 -8.32 -5.04
CA TYR A 39 12.48 -9.55 -4.46
C TYR A 39 13.74 -9.89 -5.27
N TYR A 40 14.89 -9.38 -4.84
CA TYR A 40 16.16 -9.84 -5.37
C TYR A 40 16.32 -11.29 -4.89
N GLU A 41 15.95 -12.24 -5.74
CA GLU A 41 16.41 -13.64 -5.65
C GLU A 41 17.92 -13.68 -5.87
N GLY A 42 18.67 -13.24 -4.86
CA GLY A 42 20.02 -13.70 -4.62
C GLY A 42 19.91 -14.88 -3.67
N GLU A 43 20.20 -16.08 -4.15
CA GLU A 43 20.24 -17.33 -3.39
C GLU A 43 20.70 -17.12 -1.93
N GLY A 44 19.76 -17.17 -0.98
CA GLY A 44 20.04 -17.28 0.46
C GLY A 44 20.21 -15.99 1.29
N ARG A 45 19.48 -14.89 1.03
CA ARG A 45 19.45 -13.75 1.98
C ARG A 45 18.03 -13.39 2.42
N ASP A 46 17.74 -13.66 3.69
CA ASP A 46 16.52 -13.28 4.44
C ASP A 46 16.43 -11.75 4.69
N VAL A 47 16.83 -10.93 3.71
CA VAL A 47 17.00 -9.48 3.85
C VAL A 47 16.23 -8.73 2.77
N LEU A 48 15.36 -7.81 3.19
CA LEU A 48 14.61 -6.94 2.29
C LEU A 48 15.40 -5.65 2.00
N ARG A 49 15.21 -5.09 0.81
CA ARG A 49 15.86 -3.84 0.41
C ARG A 49 14.85 -2.70 0.39
N ALA A 50 15.21 -1.55 0.98
CA ALA A 50 14.45 -0.32 0.89
C ALA A 50 15.32 0.80 0.30
N ASP A 51 14.84 1.47 -0.76
CA ASP A 51 15.53 2.62 -1.35
C ASP A 51 14.85 3.96 -0.95
N THR A 52 13.60 3.90 -0.49
CA THR A 52 12.80 5.05 -0.05
C THR A 52 12.16 4.81 1.32
N TYR A 53 11.65 5.87 1.96
CA TYR A 53 10.83 5.73 3.17
C TYR A 53 9.63 4.79 2.95
N GLN A 54 8.95 4.89 1.81
CA GLN A 54 7.78 4.05 1.53
C GLN A 54 8.16 2.59 1.31
N ASP A 55 9.33 2.30 0.74
CA ASP A 55 9.82 0.92 0.65
C ASP A 55 10.07 0.32 2.04
N LEU A 56 10.56 1.12 2.99
CA LEU A 56 10.72 0.68 4.38
C LEU A 56 9.37 0.33 5.01
N VAL A 57 8.35 1.20 4.87
CA VAL A 57 6.98 0.93 5.33
C VAL A 57 6.44 -0.35 4.69
N ASN A 58 6.58 -0.49 3.37
CA ASN A 58 6.09 -1.64 2.62
C ASN A 58 6.83 -2.94 3.00
N ASN A 59 8.13 -2.90 3.22
CA ASN A 59 8.91 -4.06 3.65
C ASN A 59 8.47 -4.54 5.04
N ILE A 60 8.21 -3.62 5.98
CA ILE A 60 7.63 -3.99 7.28
C ILE A 60 6.25 -4.62 7.08
N LEU A 61 5.41 -4.10 6.17
CA LEU A 61 4.11 -4.71 5.84
C LEU A 61 4.23 -6.10 5.22
N ILE A 62 5.26 -6.37 4.42
CA ILE A 62 5.54 -7.72 3.89
C ILE A 62 5.84 -8.68 5.06
N LEU A 63 6.67 -8.27 6.02
CA LEU A 63 6.96 -9.06 7.21
C LEU A 63 5.68 -9.34 8.02
N VAL A 64 4.83 -8.32 8.20
CA VAL A 64 3.52 -8.45 8.86
C VAL A 64 2.60 -9.43 8.13
N GLY A 65 2.49 -9.30 6.80
CA GLY A 65 1.65 -10.17 5.97
C GLY A 65 2.10 -11.63 6.00
N ASN A 66 3.41 -11.87 6.13
CA ASN A 66 4.01 -13.19 6.28
C ASN A 66 4.02 -13.70 7.73
N HIS A 67 3.44 -12.94 8.68
CA HIS A 67 3.47 -13.25 10.12
C HIS A 67 4.89 -13.49 10.67
N ALA A 68 5.90 -12.84 10.10
CA ALA A 68 7.29 -13.00 10.54
C ALA A 68 7.49 -12.37 11.92
N GLU A 69 8.11 -13.10 12.86
CA GLU A 69 8.45 -12.57 14.19
C GLU A 69 9.58 -11.53 14.13
N SER A 70 10.47 -11.66 13.15
CA SER A 70 11.56 -10.72 12.89
C SER A 70 11.97 -10.73 11.41
N GLY A 71 12.59 -9.63 10.96
CA GLY A 71 13.17 -9.54 9.63
C GLY A 71 14.20 -8.41 9.53
N THR A 72 15.13 -8.54 8.59
CA THR A 72 16.20 -7.57 8.34
C THR A 72 15.90 -6.78 7.07
N ILE A 73 16.07 -5.46 7.13
CA ILE A 73 15.85 -4.52 6.03
C ILE A 73 17.11 -3.68 5.85
N TRP A 74 17.66 -3.63 4.64
CA TRP A 74 18.75 -2.72 4.28
C TRP A 74 18.18 -1.46 3.66
N LEU A 75 18.39 -0.33 4.34
CA LEU A 75 17.94 0.99 3.91
C LEU A 75 19.07 1.72 3.17
N TYR A 76 18.90 1.91 1.87
CA TYR A 76 19.85 2.61 0.98
C TYR A 76 19.48 4.08 0.90
N TYR A 77 19.73 4.80 1.99
CA TYR A 77 19.08 6.08 2.29
C TYR A 77 19.81 7.34 1.75
N ALA A 78 20.93 7.22 1.03
CA ALA A 78 21.75 8.36 0.60
C ALA A 78 21.04 9.48 -0.22
N GLN A 79 19.79 9.28 -0.67
CA GLN A 79 19.03 10.25 -1.48
C GLN A 79 18.02 11.11 -0.70
N GLU A 80 17.64 10.79 0.55
CA GLU A 80 16.50 11.46 1.24
C GLU A 80 16.84 12.38 2.44
N GLY A 81 18.07 12.44 2.94
CA GLY A 81 18.44 13.37 4.04
C GLY A 81 17.83 13.12 5.45
N LEU A 82 16.98 12.10 5.64
CA LEU A 82 16.44 11.50 6.88
C LEU A 82 17.34 10.54 7.70
N ASP A 83 17.50 10.75 9.00
CA ASP A 83 18.21 9.79 9.86
C ASP A 83 17.60 8.36 9.82
N ALA A 84 18.42 7.31 9.73
CA ALA A 84 17.95 5.94 9.58
C ALA A 84 17.15 5.44 10.80
N ALA A 85 17.49 5.88 12.01
CA ALA A 85 16.72 5.56 13.21
C ALA A 85 15.39 6.32 13.23
N GLU A 86 15.38 7.59 12.80
CA GLU A 86 14.14 8.36 12.63
C GLU A 86 13.21 7.72 11.59
N ALA A 87 13.76 7.25 10.45
CA ALA A 87 13.00 6.56 9.42
C ALA A 87 12.42 5.24 9.95
N ALA A 88 13.21 4.43 10.66
CA ALA A 88 12.76 3.20 11.30
C ALA A 88 11.66 3.44 12.33
N GLU A 89 11.79 4.50 13.15
CA GLU A 89 10.77 4.88 14.13
C GLU A 89 9.45 5.26 13.44
N LYS A 90 9.53 6.14 12.44
CA LYS A 90 8.36 6.63 11.71
C LYS A 90 7.66 5.50 10.99
N ALA A 91 8.41 4.66 10.26
CA ALA A 91 7.85 3.55 9.51
C ALA A 91 7.22 2.50 10.44
N SER A 92 7.86 2.17 11.56
CA SER A 92 7.31 1.24 12.56
C SER A 92 6.00 1.76 13.14
N ARG A 93 5.95 3.05 13.52
CA ARG A 93 4.74 3.68 14.05
C ARG A 93 3.62 3.75 13.02
N GLU A 94 3.94 4.10 11.78
CA GLU A 94 2.98 4.18 10.68
C GLU A 94 2.37 2.81 10.40
N VAL A 95 3.18 1.75 10.31
CA VAL A 95 2.67 0.39 10.15
C VAL A 95 1.77 0.01 11.33
N GLU A 96 2.23 0.20 12.56
CA GLU A 96 1.49 -0.18 13.76
C GLU A 96 0.11 0.52 13.87
N LYS A 97 -0.01 1.78 13.45
CA LYS A 97 -1.18 2.61 13.75
C LYS A 97 -2.00 3.03 12.54
N ASP A 98 -1.34 3.37 11.46
CA ASP A 98 -1.95 4.11 10.34
C ASP A 98 -2.16 3.20 9.11
N THR A 99 -1.49 2.05 9.05
CA THR A 99 -1.76 1.07 8.00
C THR A 99 -2.91 0.13 8.39
N PRO A 100 -3.79 -0.25 7.44
CA PRO A 100 -4.87 -1.19 7.72
C PRO A 100 -4.40 -2.55 8.23
N MET A 101 -3.35 -3.11 7.60
CA MET A 101 -2.85 -4.44 7.96
C MET A 101 -2.13 -4.43 9.30
N GLY A 102 -1.23 -3.47 9.54
CA GLY A 102 -0.48 -3.40 10.79
C GLY A 102 -1.39 -3.08 11.99
N SER A 103 -2.31 -2.12 11.86
CA SER A 103 -3.28 -1.81 12.93
C SER A 103 -4.23 -2.97 13.25
N TYR A 104 -4.54 -3.84 12.28
CA TYR A 104 -5.31 -5.07 12.50
C TYR A 104 -4.48 -6.15 13.19
N ALA A 105 -3.28 -6.43 12.68
CA ALA A 105 -2.49 -7.63 13.02
C ALA A 105 -1.50 -7.44 14.19
N VAL A 106 -0.93 -6.25 14.32
CA VAL A 106 0.27 -6.00 15.13
C VAL A 106 -0.10 -5.39 16.49
N SER A 107 0.57 -5.86 17.54
CA SER A 107 0.52 -5.30 18.89
C SER A 107 1.62 -4.28 19.13
N TYR A 108 2.84 -4.55 18.65
CA TYR A 108 3.97 -3.63 18.73
C TYR A 108 5.01 -3.95 17.65
N ILE A 109 5.77 -2.94 17.25
CA ILE A 109 6.98 -3.09 16.43
C ILE A 109 8.19 -2.53 17.19
N GLN A 110 9.23 -3.34 17.31
CA GLN A 110 10.54 -2.94 17.81
C GLN A 110 11.54 -2.93 16.65
N TYR A 111 12.55 -2.06 16.75
CA TYR A 111 13.60 -1.99 15.74
C TYR A 111 14.97 -1.72 16.37
N THR A 112 16.02 -2.18 15.70
CA THR A 112 17.40 -1.74 15.92
C THR A 112 18.00 -1.26 14.61
N VAL A 113 18.93 -0.30 14.68
CA VAL A 113 19.62 0.23 13.51
C VAL A 113 21.13 0.07 13.68
N ASP A 114 21.77 -0.52 12.68
CA ASP A 114 23.23 -0.55 12.51
C ASP A 114 23.60 0.25 11.26
N ASP A 115 24.22 1.42 11.47
CA ASP A 115 24.67 2.33 10.42
C ASP A 115 26.19 2.28 10.19
N THR A 116 26.83 1.16 10.52
CA THR A 116 28.28 0.99 10.33
C THR A 116 28.66 0.67 8.88
N ALA A 117 27.73 0.16 8.09
CA ALA A 117 27.95 -0.12 6.67
C ALA A 117 28.03 1.20 5.87
N ARG A 118 28.88 1.22 4.84
CA ARG A 118 29.16 2.46 4.08
C ARG A 118 28.04 2.88 3.14
N ASN A 119 27.18 1.95 2.73
CA ASN A 119 26.25 2.13 1.62
C ASN A 119 24.78 1.84 1.99
N TYR A 120 24.51 1.39 3.21
CA TYR A 120 23.16 1.19 3.75
C TYR A 120 23.21 1.21 5.27
N SER A 121 22.04 1.43 5.89
CA SER A 121 21.82 1.14 7.31
C SER A 121 21.02 -0.16 7.42
N GLU A 122 21.43 -1.06 8.30
CA GLU A 122 20.71 -2.29 8.57
C GLU A 122 19.66 -2.05 9.67
N ILE A 123 18.41 -2.32 9.35
CA ILE A 123 17.28 -2.22 10.27
C ILE A 123 16.80 -3.64 10.56
N VAL A 124 16.88 -4.08 11.82
CA VAL A 124 16.26 -5.33 12.26
C VAL A 124 14.96 -5.00 12.94
N VAL A 125 13.86 -5.57 12.45
CA VAL A 125 12.51 -5.37 12.97
C VAL A 125 12.10 -6.61 13.75
N THR A 126 11.44 -6.43 14.89
CA THR A 126 10.81 -7.50 15.68
C THR A 126 9.33 -7.15 15.89
N ILE A 127 8.44 -8.09 15.60
CA ILE A 127 7.00 -7.85 15.52
C ILE A 127 6.27 -8.70 16.56
N GLY A 128 5.55 -8.05 17.47
CA GLY A 128 4.60 -8.72 18.36
C GLY A 128 3.21 -8.68 17.75
N TYR A 129 2.59 -9.84 17.54
CA TYR A 129 1.24 -9.93 16.95
C TYR A 129 0.14 -10.05 18.00
N LYS A 130 -1.01 -9.42 17.71
CA LYS A 130 -2.28 -9.64 18.43
C LYS A 130 -3.26 -10.53 17.67
N ARG A 131 -2.95 -10.84 16.41
CA ARG A 131 -3.68 -11.78 15.55
C ARG A 131 -2.80 -12.97 15.21
N THR A 132 -3.44 -14.12 15.04
CA THR A 132 -2.78 -15.34 14.62
C THR A 132 -2.46 -15.30 13.13
N GLU A 133 -1.43 -16.05 12.70
CA GLU A 133 -1.09 -16.24 11.29
C GLU A 133 -2.31 -16.68 10.47
N LYS A 134 -3.09 -17.62 11.03
CA LYS A 134 -4.31 -18.14 10.39
C LYS A 134 -5.37 -17.05 10.17
N GLU A 135 -5.51 -16.09 11.08
CA GLU A 135 -6.44 -14.96 10.91
C GLU A 135 -5.97 -13.97 9.84
N ILE A 136 -4.65 -13.83 9.65
CA ILE A 136 -4.08 -12.97 8.60
C ILE A 136 -4.21 -13.64 7.23
N ILE A 137 -3.80 -14.90 7.10
CA ILE A 137 -3.81 -15.64 5.81
C ILE A 137 -5.24 -15.87 5.31
N ASN A 138 -6.22 -16.07 6.19
CA ASN A 138 -7.62 -16.27 5.79
C ASN A 138 -8.38 -14.96 5.50
N MET A 139 -7.70 -13.81 5.51
CA MET A 139 -8.31 -12.55 5.13
C MET A 139 -8.76 -12.60 3.68
N VAL A 140 -10.05 -12.34 3.45
CA VAL A 140 -10.61 -12.31 2.09
C VAL A 140 -10.57 -10.90 1.52
N HIS A 141 -10.58 -10.78 0.20
CA HIS A 141 -10.51 -9.48 -0.47
C HIS A 141 -11.85 -9.16 -1.11
N ALA A 142 -12.36 -7.96 -0.86
CA ALA A 142 -13.55 -7.45 -1.53
C ALA A 142 -13.18 -6.26 -2.41
N THR A 143 -13.62 -6.29 -3.67
CA THR A 143 -13.37 -5.24 -4.66
C THR A 143 -14.56 -4.29 -4.89
N ASN A 144 -15.64 -4.47 -4.13
CA ASN A 144 -16.79 -3.57 -4.04
C ASN A 144 -17.73 -4.06 -2.92
N VAL A 145 -18.76 -3.26 -2.63
CA VAL A 145 -19.79 -3.57 -1.61
C VAL A 145 -20.60 -4.82 -1.98
N SER A 146 -20.85 -5.10 -3.26
CA SER A 146 -21.54 -6.31 -3.67
C SER A 146 -20.73 -7.57 -3.35
N ALA A 147 -19.42 -7.56 -3.66
CA ALA A 147 -18.52 -8.65 -3.29
C ALA A 147 -18.46 -8.85 -1.77
N LEU A 148 -18.47 -7.77 -0.98
CA LEU A 148 -18.56 -7.86 0.48
C LEU A 148 -19.87 -8.51 0.93
N HIS A 149 -21.00 -8.15 0.32
CA HIS A 149 -22.30 -8.73 0.65
C HIS A 149 -22.33 -10.24 0.39
N ASP A 150 -21.79 -10.68 -0.74
CA ASP A 150 -21.71 -12.11 -1.10
C ASP A 150 -20.82 -12.88 -0.11
N LEU A 151 -19.62 -12.36 0.17
CA LEU A 151 -18.69 -12.95 1.15
C LEU A 151 -19.31 -13.06 2.55
N LEU A 152 -20.08 -12.06 2.98
CA LEU A 152 -20.79 -12.09 4.26
C LEU A 152 -21.91 -13.12 4.29
N SER A 153 -22.66 -13.23 3.20
CA SER A 153 -23.76 -14.20 3.07
C SER A 153 -23.22 -15.63 3.12
N ASP A 154 -22.13 -15.89 2.39
CA ASP A 154 -21.44 -17.18 2.40
C ASP A 154 -20.87 -17.52 3.78
N ALA A 155 -20.20 -16.56 4.42
CA ALA A 155 -19.65 -16.75 5.75
C ALA A 155 -20.74 -17.05 6.80
N ALA A 156 -21.89 -16.40 6.71
CA ALA A 156 -23.03 -16.66 7.58
C ALA A 156 -23.65 -18.04 7.31
N ALA A 157 -23.79 -18.43 6.04
CA ALA A 157 -24.31 -19.74 5.65
C ALA A 157 -23.38 -20.89 6.09
N GLU A 158 -22.07 -20.66 6.09
CA GLU A 158 -21.05 -21.57 6.61
C GLU A 158 -20.99 -21.60 8.15
N GLY A 159 -21.73 -20.74 8.84
CA GLY A 159 -21.71 -20.64 10.31
C GLY A 159 -20.40 -20.09 10.88
N LYS A 160 -19.69 -19.23 10.12
CA LYS A 160 -18.49 -18.56 10.62
C LYS A 160 -18.84 -17.58 11.74
N THR A 161 -18.03 -17.56 12.78
CA THR A 161 -18.17 -16.61 13.90
C THR A 161 -17.58 -15.23 13.58
N SER A 162 -16.71 -15.14 12.57
CA SER A 162 -16.10 -13.90 12.12
C SER A 162 -15.68 -13.95 10.64
N LEU A 163 -15.61 -12.78 10.01
CA LEU A 163 -15.09 -12.58 8.67
C LEU A 163 -14.18 -11.34 8.67
N VAL A 164 -12.99 -11.48 8.13
CA VAL A 164 -12.03 -10.39 8.01
C VAL A 164 -11.80 -10.11 6.53
N VAL A 165 -12.03 -8.87 6.13
CA VAL A 165 -12.07 -8.46 4.73
C VAL A 165 -11.10 -7.31 4.51
N GLN A 166 -10.19 -7.48 3.56
CA GLN A 166 -9.43 -6.38 2.97
C GLN A 166 -10.27 -5.71 1.90
N LEU A 167 -10.45 -4.41 2.03
CA LEU A 167 -11.21 -3.59 1.08
C LEU A 167 -10.25 -2.95 0.07
N SER A 168 -10.56 -3.02 -1.21
CA SER A 168 -9.99 -2.07 -2.16
C SER A 168 -10.63 -0.69 -1.94
N ALA A 169 -9.95 0.39 -2.36
CA ALA A 169 -10.47 1.75 -2.17
C ALA A 169 -11.90 1.91 -2.72
N PHE A 170 -12.87 2.12 -1.83
CA PHE A 170 -14.22 2.61 -2.16
C PHE A 170 -14.40 4.01 -1.59
N GLU A 171 -15.29 4.79 -2.18
CA GLU A 171 -15.76 6.03 -1.54
C GLU A 171 -16.81 5.69 -0.46
N GLY A 172 -16.70 6.26 0.74
CA GLY A 172 -17.71 6.11 1.80
C GLY A 172 -17.73 4.75 2.50
N GLN A 173 -16.59 4.06 2.58
CA GLN A 173 -16.44 2.66 2.98
C GLN A 173 -17.17 2.28 4.27
N SER A 174 -17.02 3.03 5.36
CA SER A 174 -17.53 2.56 6.65
C SER A 174 -19.05 2.55 6.75
N TYR A 175 -19.75 3.53 6.15
CA TYR A 175 -21.22 3.55 6.14
C TYR A 175 -21.78 2.42 5.27
N GLN A 176 -21.26 2.27 4.04
CA GLN A 176 -21.72 1.24 3.11
C GLN A 176 -21.45 -0.18 3.63
N VAL A 177 -20.29 -0.40 4.25
CA VAL A 177 -19.94 -1.67 4.92
C VAL A 177 -20.95 -1.97 6.03
N ARG A 178 -21.24 -1.01 6.92
CA ARG A 178 -22.23 -1.22 8.00
C ARG A 178 -23.61 -1.54 7.45
N GLN A 179 -24.00 -0.89 6.35
CA GLN A 179 -25.28 -1.17 5.70
C GLN A 179 -25.33 -2.59 5.13
N ALA A 180 -24.29 -3.03 4.44
CA ALA A 180 -24.19 -4.40 3.91
C ALA A 180 -24.24 -5.44 5.05
N VAL A 181 -23.47 -5.23 6.12
CA VAL A 181 -23.47 -6.09 7.32
C VAL A 181 -24.87 -6.17 7.92
N ALA A 182 -25.55 -5.04 8.10
CA ALA A 182 -26.90 -5.00 8.67
C ALA A 182 -27.94 -5.71 7.78
N GLN A 183 -27.83 -5.59 6.46
CA GLN A 183 -28.70 -6.25 5.49
C GLN A 183 -28.55 -7.78 5.55
N VAL A 184 -27.30 -8.27 5.50
CA VAL A 184 -27.03 -9.71 5.57
C VAL A 184 -27.46 -10.27 6.92
N GLN A 185 -27.11 -9.59 8.03
CA GLN A 185 -27.52 -9.99 9.37
C GLN A 185 -29.04 -10.14 9.47
N ALA A 186 -29.81 -9.17 8.97
CA ALA A 186 -31.27 -9.23 8.97
C ALA A 186 -31.80 -10.37 8.11
N ALA A 187 -31.20 -10.62 6.93
CA ALA A 187 -31.61 -11.66 6.01
C ALA A 187 -31.42 -13.08 6.60
N VAL A 188 -30.34 -13.29 7.36
CA VAL A 188 -30.05 -14.59 8.00
C VAL A 188 -30.69 -14.75 9.39
N GLY A 189 -31.44 -13.74 9.87
CA GLY A 189 -32.03 -13.74 11.21
C GLY A 189 -31.00 -13.64 12.34
N GLY A 190 -29.80 -13.16 12.05
CA GLY A 190 -28.70 -12.99 13.01
C GLY A 190 -28.91 -11.80 13.95
N SER A 191 -28.20 -11.79 15.09
CA SER A 191 -28.26 -10.67 16.04
C SER A 191 -26.92 -10.38 16.68
N GLY A 192 -26.66 -9.09 16.96
CA GLY A 192 -25.49 -8.65 17.72
C GLY A 192 -24.16 -8.72 16.99
N TRP A 193 -24.18 -8.63 15.65
CA TRP A 193 -22.96 -8.55 14.86
C TRP A 193 -22.24 -7.22 15.15
N THR A 194 -20.90 -7.23 15.10
CA THR A 194 -20.08 -6.01 15.31
C THR A 194 -19.08 -5.84 14.19
N THR A 195 -18.82 -4.58 13.81
CA THR A 195 -17.88 -4.24 12.74
C THR A 195 -16.76 -3.35 13.27
N ASN A 196 -15.53 -3.82 13.17
CA ASN A 196 -14.31 -3.10 13.52
C ASN A 196 -13.60 -2.67 12.24
N PHE A 197 -13.12 -1.42 12.21
CA PHE A 197 -12.46 -0.81 11.06
C PHE A 197 -11.00 -0.51 11.38
N TYR A 198 -10.11 -0.87 10.47
CA TYR A 198 -8.68 -0.71 10.61
C TYR A 198 -8.09 0.08 9.42
N PRO A 199 -7.28 1.12 9.66
CA PRO A 199 -6.89 1.66 10.98
C PRO A 199 -8.02 2.35 11.74
N ASN A 200 -9.01 2.89 11.02
CA ASN A 200 -10.16 3.55 11.61
C ASN A 200 -11.34 3.58 10.61
N ALA A 201 -12.48 4.08 11.05
CA ALA A 201 -13.70 4.12 10.23
C ALA A 201 -13.70 5.23 9.16
N ASP A 202 -12.80 6.21 9.25
CA ASP A 202 -12.75 7.32 8.28
C ASP A 202 -12.01 6.89 7.00
N ASN A 203 -10.98 6.06 7.15
CA ASN A 203 -10.23 5.47 6.04
C ASN A 203 -9.94 3.99 6.29
N PRO A 204 -10.95 3.10 6.26
CA PRO A 204 -10.73 1.69 6.47
C PRO A 204 -10.02 1.07 5.25
N GLY A 205 -9.15 0.10 5.50
CA GLY A 205 -8.65 -0.82 4.47
C GLY A 205 -8.80 -2.28 4.86
N VAL A 206 -8.99 -2.57 6.15
CA VAL A 206 -9.34 -3.89 6.68
C VAL A 206 -10.54 -3.73 7.59
N VAL A 207 -11.48 -4.68 7.49
CA VAL A 207 -12.69 -4.73 8.30
C VAL A 207 -12.82 -6.10 8.92
N GLU A 208 -13.01 -6.14 10.23
CA GLU A 208 -13.34 -7.36 10.97
C GLU A 208 -14.82 -7.32 11.35
N ILE A 209 -15.55 -8.37 10.98
CA ILE A 209 -16.99 -8.51 11.21
C ILE A 209 -17.18 -9.73 12.09
N ILE A 210 -17.67 -9.53 13.30
CA ILE A 210 -17.97 -10.59 14.26
C ILE A 210 -19.45 -10.93 14.15
N MET A 211 -19.78 -12.20 13.87
CA MET A 211 -21.12 -12.66 13.50
C MET A 211 -21.84 -13.47 14.60
N ARG A 212 -21.13 -13.90 15.65
CA ARG A 212 -21.64 -14.72 16.78
C ARG A 212 -22.18 -16.10 16.43
#